data_AF-W9YH92-F1
#
_entry.id   AF-W9YH92-F1
#
_cell.length_a   1.000
_cell.length_b   1.000
_cell.length_c   1.000
_cell.angle_alpha   90.00
_cell.angle_beta   90.00
_cell.angle_gamma   90.00
#
_symmetry.space_group_name_H-M   'P 1'
#
loop_
_entity.id
_entity.type
_entity.pdbx_description
1 polymer ?
#
loop_
_entity_poly.entity_id
_entity_poly.type
_entity_poly.pdbx_seq_one_letter_code
_entity_poly.pdbx_strand_id
1 'polypeptide(L)'
;MHSLQNYGTTQSTYDGNAYSYSSTYHNGNLKVYAHHPMPPKADGGPSEYYMAQLRGIDMTHNVDSFRDAATAFRNARDLGKLHRDDFIERANQVARRQPAGCASTTSTRERSSLSVLQEDQSDTSADELALSRSARKRSRLAPAES
;
A
#
# COMPACT_ATOMS: atom_id res chain seq x y z
N MET A 1 -13.02 1.57 -3.68
CA MET A 1 -14.09 0.99 -2.84
C MET A 1 -15.45 1.53 -3.24
N HIS A 2 -15.81 2.77 -2.90
CA HIS A 2 -17.14 3.36 -3.17
C HIS A 2 -17.67 3.16 -4.62
N SER A 3 -16.83 3.33 -5.64
CA SER A 3 -17.21 3.13 -7.05
C SER A 3 -17.45 1.67 -7.46
N LEU A 4 -16.96 0.69 -6.68
CA LEU A 4 -17.25 -0.73 -6.87
C LEU A 4 -18.56 -1.11 -6.17
N GLN A 5 -18.78 -0.57 -4.96
CA GLN A 5 -20.00 -0.73 -4.19
C GLN A 5 -21.24 -0.21 -4.95
N ASN A 6 -21.08 0.89 -5.70
CA ASN A 6 -22.14 1.53 -6.49
C ASN A 6 -22.04 1.22 -8.01
N TYR A 7 -21.31 0.17 -8.41
CA TYR A 7 -21.15 -0.14 -9.84
C TYR A 7 -22.48 -0.54 -10.50
N GLY A 8 -22.87 0.21 -11.53
CA GLY A 8 -24.13 0.02 -12.27
C GLY A 8 -25.34 0.70 -11.66
N THR A 9 -25.20 1.40 -10.52
CA THR A 9 -26.27 2.21 -9.91
C THR A 9 -26.22 3.63 -10.45
N THR A 10 -27.39 4.24 -10.72
CA THR A 10 -27.49 5.64 -11.21
C THR A 10 -27.26 6.69 -10.13
N GLN A 11 -27.45 6.34 -8.86
CA GLN A 11 -27.24 7.20 -7.70
C GLN A 11 -26.31 6.51 -6.71
N SER A 12 -25.23 7.17 -6.31
CA SER A 12 -24.27 6.61 -5.34
C SER A 12 -24.87 6.56 -3.94
N THR A 13 -24.96 5.36 -3.37
CA THR A 13 -25.31 5.12 -1.96
C THR A 13 -24.10 5.39 -1.07
N TYR A 14 -24.33 6.15 0.01
CA TYR A 14 -23.38 6.37 1.09
C TYR A 14 -24.00 5.80 2.37
N ASP A 15 -23.45 4.70 2.87
CA ASP A 15 -23.95 3.96 4.04
C ASP A 15 -23.19 4.28 5.33
N GLY A 16 -22.20 5.18 5.26
CA GLY A 16 -21.33 5.55 6.39
C GLY A 16 -20.29 4.49 6.77
N ASN A 17 -20.24 3.35 6.08
CA ASN A 17 -19.36 2.25 6.43
C ASN A 17 -17.93 2.46 5.92
N ALA A 18 -16.94 2.03 6.72
CA ALA A 18 -15.53 2.12 6.36
C ALA A 18 -15.01 0.79 5.80
N TYR A 19 -14.76 0.77 4.48
CA TYR A 19 -14.30 -0.41 3.73
C TYR A 19 -12.85 -0.33 3.26
N SER A 20 -12.21 0.83 3.42
CA SER A 20 -10.78 1.03 3.16
C SER A 20 -10.06 1.24 4.49
N TYR A 21 -8.90 0.62 4.65
CA TYR A 21 -8.03 0.83 5.81
C TYR A 21 -6.64 1.27 5.37
N SER A 22 -5.99 2.10 6.18
CA SER A 22 -4.57 2.40 6.05
C SER A 22 -3.86 2.20 7.39
N SER A 23 -2.54 2.21 7.38
CA SER A 23 -1.75 2.19 8.61
C SER A 23 -0.48 3.00 8.42
N THR A 24 0.00 3.63 9.49
CA THR A 24 1.30 4.29 9.54
C THR A 24 2.14 3.62 10.63
N TYR A 25 3.43 3.43 10.35
CA TYR A 25 4.41 3.00 11.34
C TYR A 25 5.49 4.05 11.43
N HIS A 26 5.65 4.67 12.60
CA HIS A 26 6.60 5.75 12.82
C HIS A 26 7.08 5.75 14.28
N ASN A 27 8.41 5.78 14.48
CA ASN A 27 9.05 5.79 15.80
C ASN A 27 8.48 4.73 16.76
N GLY A 28 8.45 3.46 16.33
CA GLY A 28 7.90 2.33 17.08
C GLY A 28 6.37 2.23 17.14
N ASN A 29 5.65 3.32 16.87
CA ASN A 29 4.20 3.36 16.97
C ASN A 29 3.51 2.97 15.65
N LEU A 30 2.67 1.93 15.69
CA LEU A 30 1.73 1.59 14.63
C LEU A 30 0.40 2.29 14.90
N LYS A 31 -0.14 3.02 13.91
CA LYS A 31 -1.52 3.51 13.90
C LYS A 31 -2.30 2.90 12.76
N VAL A 32 -3.55 2.54 13.01
CA VAL A 32 -4.48 1.95 12.03
C VAL A 32 -5.67 2.87 11.85
N TYR A 33 -6.05 3.13 10.60
CA TYR A 33 -7.10 4.07 10.23
C TYR A 33 -8.15 3.42 9.33
N ALA A 34 -9.40 3.83 9.50
CA ALA A 34 -10.54 3.43 8.68
C ALA A 34 -11.04 4.63 7.87
N HIS A 35 -11.34 4.42 6.60
CA HIS A 35 -11.75 5.45 5.65
C HIS A 35 -13.14 5.14 5.10
N HIS A 36 -14.05 6.10 5.22
CA HIS A 36 -15.41 6.03 4.67
C HIS A 36 -15.68 7.23 3.74
N PRO A 37 -16.41 7.03 2.64
CA PRO A 37 -16.87 8.11 1.78
C PRO A 37 -18.06 8.82 2.42
N MET A 38 -18.14 10.14 2.25
CA MET A 38 -19.30 10.96 2.62
C MET A 38 -19.93 11.60 1.38
N PRO A 39 -21.25 11.87 1.38
CA PRO A 39 -21.91 12.60 0.31
C PRO A 39 -21.22 13.95 0.02
N PRO A 40 -21.20 14.40 -1.25
CA PRO A 40 -20.78 15.76 -1.59
C PRO A 40 -21.62 16.81 -0.84
N LYS A 41 -21.00 17.92 -0.42
CA LYS A 41 -21.71 19.03 0.25
C LYS A 41 -22.62 19.85 -0.68
N ALA A 42 -22.53 19.64 -1.98
CA ALA A 42 -23.37 20.25 -3.01
C ALA A 42 -23.55 19.26 -4.18
N ASP A 43 -24.70 19.32 -4.86
CA ASP A 43 -25.02 18.41 -5.97
C ASP A 43 -23.97 18.49 -7.09
N GLY A 44 -23.51 17.33 -7.56
CA GLY A 44 -22.45 17.21 -8.56
C GLY A 44 -21.02 17.48 -8.04
N GLY A 45 -20.85 17.84 -6.76
CA GLY A 45 -19.53 18.00 -6.14
C GLY A 45 -18.78 16.67 -5.95
N PRO A 46 -17.47 16.71 -5.63
CA PRO A 46 -16.70 15.52 -5.30
C PRO A 46 -17.13 14.93 -3.94
N SER A 47 -17.10 13.59 -3.83
CA SER A 47 -17.27 12.90 -2.54
C SER A 47 -16.12 13.24 -1.59
N GLU A 48 -16.44 13.57 -0.35
CA GLU A 48 -15.41 13.74 0.69
C GLU A 48 -15.07 12.38 1.32
N TYR A 49 -13.87 12.27 1.90
CA TYR A 49 -13.42 11.06 2.59
C TYR A 49 -13.01 11.40 4.03
N TYR A 50 -13.63 10.69 4.98
CA TYR A 50 -13.36 10.87 6.40
C TYR A 50 -12.54 9.70 6.93
N MET A 51 -11.50 10.04 7.70
CA MET A 51 -10.54 9.08 8.27
C MET A 51 -10.69 9.02 9.80
N ALA A 52 -11.07 7.87 10.32
CA ALA A 52 -11.13 7.60 11.76
C ALA A 52 -9.91 6.77 12.19
N GLN A 53 -9.23 7.15 13.27
CA GLN A 53 -8.17 6.32 13.86
C GLN A 53 -8.81 5.18 14.66
N LEU A 54 -8.64 3.93 14.22
CA LEU A 54 -9.12 2.75 14.92
C LEU A 54 -8.24 2.39 16.12
N ARG A 55 -6.91 2.55 15.98
CA ARG A 55 -5.95 2.12 17.00
C ARG A 55 -4.60 2.84 16.86
N GLY A 56 -3.88 2.90 17.98
CA GLY A 56 -2.47 3.28 18.04
C GLY A 56 -1.77 2.43 19.11
N ILE A 57 -0.67 1.75 18.76
CA ILE A 57 0.06 0.82 19.64
C ILE A 57 1.56 1.02 19.46
N ASP A 58 2.31 1.14 20.56
CA ASP A 58 3.76 1.05 20.53
C ASP A 58 4.20 -0.42 20.38
N MET A 59 4.81 -0.75 19.24
CA MET A 59 5.30 -2.09 18.93
C MET A 59 6.64 -2.42 19.60
N THR A 60 7.33 -1.42 20.17
CA THR A 60 8.65 -1.56 20.78
C THR A 60 8.61 -1.73 22.29
N HIS A 61 7.50 -1.37 22.93
CA HIS A 61 7.34 -1.42 24.39
C HIS A 61 7.48 -2.84 24.98
N ASN A 62 6.80 -3.85 24.43
CA ASN A 62 6.96 -5.26 24.82
C ASN A 62 6.43 -6.23 23.73
N VAL A 63 6.70 -7.53 23.93
CA VAL A 63 6.35 -8.60 22.97
C VAL A 63 4.85 -8.77 22.72
N ASP A 64 3.99 -8.46 23.69
CA ASP A 64 2.54 -8.63 23.57
C ASP A 64 1.89 -7.43 22.89
N SER A 65 2.39 -6.21 23.14
CA SER A 65 2.07 -5.02 22.34
C SER A 65 2.47 -5.21 20.87
N PHE A 66 3.63 -5.81 20.60
CA PHE A 66 4.04 -6.20 19.24
C PHE A 66 3.07 -7.21 18.60
N ARG A 67 2.70 -8.27 19.33
CA ARG A 67 1.77 -9.32 18.85
C ARG A 67 0.38 -8.77 18.54
N ASP A 68 -0.15 -7.91 19.41
CA ASP A 68 -1.44 -7.26 19.25
C ASP A 68 -1.44 -6.30 18.04
N ALA A 69 -0.42 -5.44 17.92
CA ALA A 69 -0.25 -4.54 16.78
C ALA A 69 -0.11 -5.28 15.44
N ALA A 70 0.75 -6.31 15.36
CA ALA A 70 0.91 -7.12 14.16
C ALA A 70 -0.37 -7.87 13.78
N THR A 71 -1.21 -8.23 14.77
CA THR A 71 -2.49 -8.90 14.55
C THR A 71 -3.57 -7.91 14.10
N ALA A 72 -3.67 -6.74 14.72
CA ALA A 72 -4.56 -5.67 14.29
C ALA A 72 -4.26 -5.22 12.84
N PHE A 73 -2.99 -5.11 12.47
CA PHE A 73 -2.57 -4.79 11.10
C PHE A 73 -3.00 -5.86 10.08
N ARG A 74 -2.76 -7.14 10.37
CA ARG A 74 -3.19 -8.25 9.50
C ARG A 74 -4.71 -8.29 9.36
N ASN A 75 -5.43 -8.23 10.48
CA ASN A 75 -6.90 -8.24 10.48
C ASN A 75 -7.48 -7.08 9.65
N ALA A 76 -6.93 -5.87 9.75
CA ALA A 76 -7.36 -4.74 8.93
C ALA A 76 -7.06 -4.95 7.43
N ARG A 77 -5.91 -5.52 7.08
CA ARG A 77 -5.55 -5.87 5.69
C ARG A 77 -6.49 -6.93 5.12
N ASP A 78 -6.77 -7.98 5.89
CA ASP A 78 -7.59 -9.11 5.45
C ASP A 78 -9.08 -8.74 5.37
N LEU A 79 -9.57 -7.91 6.28
CA LEU A 79 -10.91 -7.32 6.21
C LEU A 79 -11.07 -6.36 5.01
N GLY A 80 -10.07 -5.52 4.76
CA GLY A 80 -10.04 -4.65 3.56
C GLY A 80 -9.98 -5.45 2.25
N LYS A 81 -9.28 -6.58 2.24
CA LYS A 81 -9.32 -7.54 1.13
C LYS A 81 -10.71 -8.14 0.98
N LEU A 82 -11.31 -8.66 2.05
CA LEU A 82 -12.65 -9.26 2.04
C LEU A 82 -13.64 -8.31 1.39
N HIS A 83 -13.81 -7.10 1.93
CA HIS A 83 -14.73 -6.09 1.38
C HIS A 83 -14.47 -5.74 -0.10
N ARG A 84 -13.20 -5.69 -0.52
CA ARG A 84 -12.85 -5.40 -1.91
C ARG A 84 -13.24 -6.53 -2.84
N ASP A 85 -12.93 -7.76 -2.47
CA ASP A 85 -13.19 -8.95 -3.28
C ASP A 85 -14.72 -9.18 -3.37
N ASP A 86 -15.44 -8.95 -2.26
CA ASP A 86 -16.90 -8.86 -2.15
C ASP A 86 -17.54 -7.85 -3.12
N PHE A 87 -17.01 -6.63 -3.21
CA PHE A 87 -17.54 -5.60 -4.11
C PHE A 87 -17.16 -5.88 -5.57
N ILE A 88 -15.98 -6.44 -5.83
CA ILE A 88 -15.58 -6.90 -7.18
C ILE A 88 -16.53 -8.00 -7.65
N GLU A 89 -16.92 -8.95 -6.80
CA GLU A 89 -17.87 -9.98 -7.21
C GLU A 89 -19.24 -9.40 -7.56
N ARG A 90 -19.82 -8.56 -6.68
CA ARG A 90 -21.11 -7.90 -6.93
C ARG A 90 -21.09 -7.04 -8.21
N ALA A 91 -20.04 -6.24 -8.42
CA ALA A 91 -19.86 -5.44 -9.63
C ALA A 91 -19.79 -6.32 -10.90
N ASN A 92 -19.04 -7.43 -10.85
CA ASN A 92 -18.96 -8.38 -11.95
C ASN A 92 -20.31 -9.10 -12.22
N GLN A 93 -21.09 -9.40 -11.18
CA GLN A 93 -22.43 -9.96 -11.34
C GLN A 93 -23.39 -8.96 -12.00
N VAL A 94 -23.27 -7.65 -11.73
CA VAL A 94 -24.04 -6.60 -12.41
C VAL A 94 -23.59 -6.43 -13.86
N ALA A 95 -22.28 -6.35 -14.12
CA ALA A 95 -21.73 -6.22 -15.47
C ALA A 95 -22.20 -7.35 -16.41
N ARG A 96 -22.24 -8.60 -15.92
CA ARG A 96 -22.72 -9.77 -16.68
C ARG A 96 -24.22 -9.77 -16.98
N ARG A 97 -25.02 -8.95 -16.27
CA ARG A 97 -26.48 -8.85 -16.47
C ARG A 97 -26.87 -7.70 -17.40
N GLN A 98 -25.96 -6.76 -17.66
CA GLN A 98 -26.20 -5.72 -18.66
C GLN A 98 -26.13 -6.35 -20.07
N PRO A 99 -27.07 -6.02 -20.98
CA PRO A 99 -27.04 -6.55 -22.34
C PRO A 99 -25.80 -6.06 -23.07
N ALA A 100 -25.25 -6.87 -24.00
CA ALA A 100 -23.99 -6.59 -24.70
C ALA A 100 -24.02 -5.40 -25.68
N GLY A 101 -25.03 -4.52 -25.60
CA GLY A 101 -25.11 -3.28 -26.38
C GLY A 101 -24.34 -2.14 -25.72
N CYS A 102 -23.43 -1.52 -26.46
CA CYS A 102 -22.65 -0.34 -26.07
C CYS A 102 -21.57 -0.52 -24.99
N ALA A 103 -21.09 -1.75 -24.75
CA ALA A 103 -19.87 -2.00 -23.99
C ALA A 103 -18.61 -1.66 -24.81
N SER A 104 -18.34 -0.37 -25.02
CA SER A 104 -17.10 0.13 -25.66
C SER A 104 -15.88 0.00 -24.73
N THR A 105 -15.54 -1.23 -24.35
CA THR A 105 -14.23 -1.56 -23.78
C THR A 105 -13.18 -1.60 -24.88
N THR A 106 -12.74 -0.41 -25.32
CA THR A 106 -11.44 -0.23 -25.98
C THR A 106 -10.34 -0.55 -24.98
N SER A 107 -10.05 -1.85 -24.83
CA SER A 107 -8.83 -2.33 -24.19
C SER A 107 -7.67 -2.06 -25.15
N THR A 108 -7.31 -0.78 -25.28
CA THR A 108 -6.14 -0.35 -26.06
C THR A 108 -4.90 -0.79 -25.31
N ARG A 109 -4.51 -2.05 -25.56
CA ARG A 109 -3.27 -2.65 -25.07
C ARG A 109 -2.10 -2.05 -25.83
N GLU A 110 -1.80 -0.79 -25.52
CA GLU A 110 -0.59 -0.09 -25.91
C GLU A 110 0.64 -0.86 -25.38
N ARG A 111 1.10 -1.85 -26.15
CA ARG A 111 2.44 -2.39 -26.03
C ARG A 111 3.39 -1.38 -26.67
N SER A 112 3.53 -0.22 -26.04
CA SER A 112 4.49 0.79 -26.43
C SER A 112 5.90 0.26 -26.15
N SER A 113 6.49 -0.35 -27.18
CA SER A 113 7.87 -0.85 -27.17
C SER A 113 8.83 0.34 -27.24
N LEU A 114 9.03 1.02 -26.11
CA LEU A 114 9.94 2.16 -25.99
C LEU A 114 11.41 1.70 -26.06
N SER A 115 11.89 1.47 -27.28
CA SER A 115 13.31 1.42 -27.60
C SER A 115 13.86 2.85 -27.66
N VAL A 116 14.10 3.46 -26.51
CA VAL A 116 14.86 4.72 -26.40
C VAL A 116 16.25 4.37 -25.88
N LEU A 117 17.23 4.35 -26.79
CA LEU A 117 18.64 4.40 -26.41
C LEU A 117 18.96 5.85 -26.03
N GLN A 118 19.12 6.10 -24.73
CA GLN A 118 19.91 7.24 -24.28
C GLN A 118 20.66 6.82 -23.01
N GLU A 119 21.97 6.64 -23.17
CA GLU A 119 22.88 6.50 -22.05
C GLU A 119 23.00 7.86 -21.35
N ASP A 120 22.82 7.87 -20.03
CA ASP A 120 23.28 8.97 -19.18
C ASP A 120 23.95 8.38 -17.95
N GLN A 121 25.23 8.72 -17.75
CA GLN A 121 26.09 8.12 -16.73
C GLN A 121 26.01 8.94 -15.44
N SER A 122 24.93 8.75 -14.68
CA SER A 122 24.78 9.33 -13.33
C SER A 122 25.53 8.51 -12.28
N ASP A 123 26.82 8.80 -12.08
CA ASP A 123 27.62 8.27 -10.97
C ASP A 123 26.96 8.58 -9.62
N THR A 124 26.43 7.54 -8.97
CA THR A 124 25.99 7.56 -7.58
C THR A 124 26.41 6.27 -6.88
N SER A 125 27.51 6.34 -6.14
CA SER A 125 28.05 5.20 -5.41
C SER A 125 27.16 4.78 -4.25
N ALA A 126 26.95 3.48 -4.11
CA ALA A 126 26.26 2.85 -2.99
C ALA A 126 27.10 1.68 -2.45
N ASP A 127 27.09 1.53 -1.12
CA ASP A 127 27.85 0.55 -0.34
C ASP A 127 29.39 0.64 -0.50
N GLU A 128 30.22 0.12 0.42
CA GLU A 128 29.97 -0.83 1.51
C GLU A 128 30.40 -0.28 2.89
N LEU A 129 29.56 -0.45 3.92
CA LEU A 129 29.97 -0.33 5.33
C LEU A 129 29.83 -1.68 6.06
N ALA A 130 30.70 -2.64 5.71
CA ALA A 130 30.73 -3.96 6.33
C ALA A 130 32.16 -4.46 6.64
N LEU A 131 32.29 -5.13 7.80
CA LEU A 131 33.33 -6.12 8.10
C LEU A 131 34.81 -5.67 8.09
N SER A 132 35.20 -4.84 9.06
CA SER A 132 36.59 -4.73 9.54
C SER A 132 37.07 -6.01 10.28
N ARG A 133 36.95 -7.19 9.64
CA ARG A 133 37.09 -8.50 10.28
C ARG A 133 38.36 -9.24 9.85
N SER A 134 39.47 -8.90 10.53
CA SER A 134 40.67 -9.73 10.78
C SER A 134 41.12 -10.77 9.73
N ALA A 135 42.32 -10.60 9.15
CA ALA A 135 43.54 -11.29 9.64
C ALA A 135 44.80 -11.12 8.75
N ARG A 136 45.94 -10.81 9.41
CA ARG A 136 47.33 -11.30 9.21
C ARG A 136 47.75 -11.91 7.86
N LYS A 137 48.99 -11.60 7.40
CA LYS A 137 50.16 -12.57 7.39
C LYS A 137 51.49 -12.02 6.79
N ARG A 138 52.44 -11.64 7.69
CA ARG A 138 53.93 -11.64 7.51
C ARG A 138 54.49 -10.65 6.45
N SER A 139 55.73 -10.16 6.52
CA SER A 139 56.94 -10.45 7.35
C SER A 139 57.62 -9.11 7.77
N ARG A 140 58.83 -8.97 8.34
CA ARG A 140 59.98 -9.87 8.59
C ARG A 140 60.68 -9.53 9.94
N LEU A 141 61.97 -9.19 9.92
CA LEU A 141 62.90 -8.80 11.00
C LEU A 141 63.86 -7.74 10.41
N ALA A 142 64.32 -6.67 11.08
CA ALA A 142 65.12 -6.56 12.32
C ALA A 142 66.58 -7.07 12.14
N PRO A 143 67.60 -6.68 12.94
CA PRO A 143 67.65 -5.85 14.17
C PRO A 143 67.90 -4.34 13.82
N ALA A 144 68.62 -3.44 14.52
CA ALA A 144 69.58 -3.49 15.64
C ALA A 144 69.71 -2.12 16.39
N GLU A 145 70.72 -2.00 17.27
CA GLU A 145 70.97 -0.89 18.23
C GLU A 145 72.32 -0.19 17.97
N SER A 146 72.47 1.05 18.46
CA SER A 146 73.55 1.46 19.38
C SER A 146 73.23 2.81 20.05
#